data_AF-A0A2M7ET15-F1
#
_entry.id   AF-A0A2M7ET15-F1
#
_cell.length_a   1.000
_cell.length_b   1.000
_cell.length_c   1.000
_cell.angle_alpha   90.00
_cell.angle_beta   90.00
_cell.angle_gamma   90.00
#
_symmetry.space_group_name_H-M   'P 1'
#
loop_
_entity.id
_entity.type
_entity.pdbx_description
1 polymer ?
#
loop_
_entity_poly.entity_id
_entity_poly.type
_entity_poly.pdbx_seq_one_letter_code
_entity_poly.pdbx_strand_id
1 'polypeptide(L)' 'MSAPRVHGWCPGALRPMMSGDGLVVRVRAPIGRLTQAQAAGVARLAGLHGT' A
#
# COMPACT_ATOMS: atom_id res chain seq x y z
N MET A 1 -23.27 -5.23 10.10
CA MET A 1 -22.01 -5.00 9.35
C MET A 1 -22.36 -4.22 8.09
N SER A 2 -21.75 -3.05 7.88
CA SER A 2 -22.01 -2.26 6.67
C SER A 2 -21.40 -2.94 5.44
N ALA A 3 -22.00 -2.72 4.27
CA ALA A 3 -21.46 -3.23 3.01
C ALA A 3 -20.09 -2.58 2.70
N PRO A 4 -19.15 -3.33 2.09
CA PRO A 4 -17.86 -2.80 1.69
C PRO A 4 -18.03 -1.69 0.63
N ARG A 5 -17.30 -0.59 0.77
CA ARG A 5 -17.32 0.53 -0.18
C ARG A 5 -16.35 0.26 -1.32
N VAL A 6 -16.85 0.26 -2.56
CA VAL A 6 -16.01 0.13 -3.76
C VAL A 6 -15.56 1.52 -4.21
N HIS A 7 -14.25 1.74 -4.22
CA HIS A 7 -13.65 3.03 -4.53
C HIS A 7 -13.41 3.24 -6.03
N GLY A 8 -13.22 2.17 -6.82
CA GLY A 8 -13.02 2.27 -8.28
C GLY A 8 -11.57 2.55 -8.72
N TRP A 9 -10.61 2.58 -7.79
CA TRP A 9 -9.18 2.62 -8.10
C TRP A 9 -8.39 1.72 -7.15
N CYS A 10 -7.15 1.39 -7.55
CA CYS A 10 -6.21 0.71 -6.68
C CYS A 10 -5.42 1.74 -5.85
N PRO A 11 -5.22 1.53 -4.54
CA PRO A 11 -4.58 2.52 -3.68
C PRO A 11 -3.11 2.67 -4.03
N GLY A 12 -2.74 3.66 -4.84
CA GLY A 12 -1.34 3.95 -5.18
C GLY A 12 -0.75 5.01 -4.24
N ALA A 13 0.57 5.19 -4.25
CA ALA A 13 1.21 6.22 -3.42
C ALA A 13 0.72 7.65 -3.72
N LEU A 14 0.32 7.93 -4.96
CA LEU A 14 -0.25 9.22 -5.36
C LEU A 14 -1.73 9.39 -4.98
N ARG A 15 -2.43 8.28 -4.69
CA ARG A 15 -3.86 8.23 -4.35
C ARG A 15 -4.11 7.13 -3.30
N PRO A 16 -3.62 7.30 -2.06
CA PRO A 16 -3.82 6.34 -0.99
C PRO A 16 -5.32 6.21 -0.67
N MET A 17 -5.71 5.09 -0.05
CA MET A 17 -7.09 4.85 0.36
C MET A 17 -7.19 4.86 1.88
N MET A 18 -8.19 5.56 2.41
CA MET A 18 -8.51 5.51 3.84
C MET A 18 -9.13 4.15 4.19
N SER A 19 -8.47 3.44 5.09
CA SER A 19 -8.94 2.27 5.84
C SER A 19 -9.42 2.71 7.24
N GLY A 20 -10.07 1.84 8.00
CA GLY A 20 -10.62 2.16 9.31
C GLY A 20 -9.57 2.66 10.33
N ASP A 21 -8.30 2.36 10.08
CA ASP A 21 -7.14 2.59 10.94
C ASP A 21 -6.06 3.51 10.34
N GLY A 22 -6.19 3.90 9.07
CA GLY A 22 -5.19 4.75 8.43
C GLY A 22 -5.18 4.66 6.91
N LEU A 23 -4.11 5.15 6.29
CA LEU A 23 -3.96 5.10 4.84
C LEU A 23 -3.32 3.77 4.40
N VAL A 24 -3.93 3.13 3.41
CA VAL A 24 -3.36 1.95 2.74
C VAL A 24 -2.83 2.34 1.36
N VAL A 25 -1.67 1.78 1.02
CA VAL A 25 -1.04 1.88 -0.30
C VAL A 25 -0.64 0.47 -0.78
N ARG A 26 -0.89 0.19 -2.05
CA ARG A 26 -0.52 -1.03 -2.76
C ARG A 26 0.73 -0.81 -3.59
N VAL A 27 1.77 -1.60 -3.31
CA VAL A 27 2.98 -1.67 -4.12
C VAL A 27 2.76 -2.62 -5.29
N ARG A 28 3.12 -2.20 -6.51
CA ARG A 28 3.13 -3.07 -7.70
C ARG A 28 4.51 -3.71 -7.85
N ALA A 29 4.63 -5.00 -7.52
CA ALA A 29 5.84 -5.77 -7.76
C ALA A 29 5.83 -6.35 -9.20
N PRO A 30 6.88 -6.14 -10.01
CA PRO A 30 7.00 -6.77 -11.33
C PRO A 30 6.95 -8.29 -11.22
N ILE A 31 5.99 -8.93 -11.90
CA ILE A 31 5.78 -10.39 -11.86
C ILE A 31 5.64 -10.94 -10.42
N GLY A 32 5.15 -10.12 -9.49
CA GLY A 32 5.03 -10.50 -8.08
C GLY A 32 6.36 -10.74 -7.36
N ARG A 33 7.49 -10.27 -7.91
CA ARG A 33 8.82 -10.40 -7.30
C ARG A 33 9.42 -9.04 -6.98
N LEU A 34 10.15 -9.00 -5.86
CA LEU A 34 10.99 -7.89 -5.46
C LEU A 34 12.43 -8.40 -5.33
N THR A 35 13.40 -7.58 -5.72
CA THR A 35 14.79 -7.80 -5.32
C THR A 35 14.95 -7.51 -3.83
N GLN A 36 16.03 -8.00 -3.22
CA GLN A 36 16.33 -7.70 -1.82
C GLN A 36 16.40 -6.18 -1.56
N ALA A 37 17.03 -5.43 -2.47
CA ALA A 37 17.10 -3.97 -2.37
C ALA A 37 15.73 -3.28 -2.43
N GLN A 38 14.83 -3.77 -3.30
CA GLN A 38 13.46 -3.25 -3.37
C GLN A 38 12.66 -3.57 -2.11
N ALA A 39 12.76 -4.79 -1.59
CA ALA A 39 12.10 -5.18 -0.35
C ALA A 39 12.59 -4.36 0.86
N ALA A 40 13.91 -4.14 0.96
CA ALA A 40 14.50 -3.26 1.98
C ALA A 40 14.00 -1.82 1.84
N GLY A 41 13.84 -1.32 0.61
CA GLY A 41 13.24 -0.01 0.35
C GLY A 41 11.80 0.10 0.86
N VAL A 42 10.97 -0.92 0.62
CA VAL A 42 9.58 -0.95 1.13
C VAL A 42 9.58 -0.98 2.67
N ALA A 43 10.41 -1.83 3.28
CA ALA A 43 10.50 -1.91 4.74
C ALA A 43 10.92 -0.58 5.38
N ARG A 44 11.91 0.10 4.79
CA ARG A 44 12.32 1.44 5.24
C ARG A 44 11.19 2.46 5.13
N LEU A 45 10.46 2.48 4.01
CA LEU A 45 9.33 3.40 3.83
C LEU A 45 8.18 3.09 4.80
N ALA A 46 7.91 1.81 5.06
CA ALA A 46 6.92 1.40 6.05
C ALA A 46 7.31 1.86 7.45
N GLY A 47 8.59 1.79 7.84
CA GLY A 47 9.06 2.33 9.11
C GLY A 47 9.00 3.86 9.23
N LEU A 48 9.03 4.59 8.11
CA LEU A 48 8.97 6.06 8.10
C LEU A 48 7.55 6.62 8.00
N HIS A 49 6.63 5.90 7.36
CA HIS A 49 5.30 6.40 7.01
C HIS A 49 4.14 5.50 7.45
N GLY A 50 4.43 4.25 7.81
CA GLY A 50 3.45 3.33 8.36
C GLY A 50 3.07 3.72 9.79
N THR A 51 1.81 3.49 10.12
CA THR A 51 1.22 3.65 11.46
C THR A 51 0.99 2.31 12.10
#